data_AF-A0A3D5X8A1-F1
#
_entry.id   AF-A0A3D5X8A1-F1
#
_cell.length_a   1.000
_cell.length_b   1.000
_cell.length_c   1.000
_cell.angle_alpha   90.00
_cell.angle_beta   90.00
_cell.angle_gamma   90.00
#
_symmetry.space_group_name_H-M   'P 1'
#
loop_
_entity.id
_entity.type
_entity.pdbx_description
1 polymer ?
#
loop_
_entity_poly.entity_id
_entity_poly.type
_entity_poly.pdbx_seq_one_letter_code
_entity_poly.pdbx_strand_id
1 'polypeptide(L)'
;RTEVINPSICSKRTLAKVREALEGVVENGTARNLRNASFRVAGKTGTAQIARGSTGYRNEKGVSHQASFVGYFPADKPKFSCIVVVNSPSRSIYYGNLVAGPIFKEIADKVYATNPDWFPMVNSKADLLELPESKSGFKPELERVFSDLGIPYTDTAPTKIWTNTKRSENEVELENRTMIANLVPDVIGMGLKDAIYLLENNGLKVLVKGRGTVRSQSIIPGARAKKGDRITLEMSMS
;
A
#
# COMPACT_ATOMS: atom_id res chain seq x y z
N ARG A 1 13.58 -28.72 -23.46
CA ARG A 1 13.84 -28.49 -22.02
C ARG A 1 15.30 -28.09 -21.93
N THR A 2 15.63 -26.91 -21.39
CA THR A 2 17.03 -26.48 -21.26
C THR A 2 17.71 -27.29 -20.17
N GLU A 3 18.82 -27.94 -20.51
CA GLU A 3 19.64 -28.71 -19.58
C GLU A 3 20.77 -27.81 -19.05
N VAL A 4 20.87 -27.69 -17.72
CA VAL A 4 21.93 -26.90 -17.10
C VAL A 4 23.16 -27.78 -16.93
N ILE A 5 24.10 -27.65 -17.86
CA ILE A 5 25.36 -28.44 -17.89
C ILE A 5 26.28 -28.08 -16.72
N ASN A 6 26.29 -26.81 -16.29
CA ASN A 6 27.04 -26.36 -15.13
C ASN A 6 26.25 -25.26 -14.38
N PRO A 7 25.88 -25.49 -13.12
CA PRO A 7 25.13 -24.50 -12.34
C PRO A 7 25.97 -23.32 -11.87
N SER A 8 27.31 -23.37 -11.98
CA SER A 8 28.20 -22.31 -11.48
C SER A 8 29.36 -21.99 -12.43
N ILE A 9 29.46 -20.73 -12.83
CA ILE A 9 30.49 -20.23 -13.74
C ILE A 9 31.85 -20.03 -13.02
N CYS A 10 31.86 -19.88 -11.69
CA CYS A 10 33.08 -19.73 -10.89
C CYS A 10 32.90 -20.22 -9.45
N SER A 11 33.98 -20.19 -8.65
CA SER A 11 33.91 -20.52 -7.22
C SER A 11 33.10 -19.48 -6.43
N LYS A 12 32.49 -19.89 -5.30
CA LYS A 12 31.79 -18.95 -4.39
C LYS A 12 32.70 -17.80 -3.94
N ARG A 13 33.98 -18.07 -3.70
CA ARG A 13 34.99 -17.07 -3.32
C ARG A 13 35.22 -16.06 -4.44
N THR A 14 35.33 -16.51 -5.69
CA THR A 14 35.47 -15.64 -6.86
C THR A 14 34.22 -14.79 -7.03
N LEU A 15 33.04 -15.40 -6.91
CA LEU A 15 31.78 -14.68 -7.02
C LEU A 15 31.64 -13.58 -5.96
N ALA A 16 32.02 -13.85 -4.71
CA ALA A 16 32.01 -12.86 -3.64
C ALA A 16 32.88 -11.64 -3.98
N LYS A 17 34.10 -11.85 -4.47
CA LYS A 17 34.99 -10.78 -4.92
C LYS A 17 34.41 -9.98 -6.10
N VAL A 18 33.76 -10.66 -7.04
CA VAL A 18 33.12 -9.99 -8.19
C VAL A 18 31.96 -9.12 -7.71
N ARG A 19 31.16 -9.58 -6.74
CA ARG A 19 30.07 -8.78 -6.17
C ARG A 19 30.59 -7.51 -5.50
N GLU A 20 31.61 -7.65 -4.65
CA GLU A 20 32.28 -6.52 -4.00
C GLU A 20 32.82 -5.51 -5.03
N ALA A 21 33.47 -6.00 -6.09
CA ALA A 21 33.98 -5.14 -7.16
C ALA A 21 32.85 -4.38 -7.90
N LEU A 22 31.71 -5.04 -8.16
CA LEU A 22 30.56 -4.43 -8.84
C LEU A 22 29.79 -3.43 -7.95
N GLU A 23 29.73 -3.67 -6.64
CA GLU A 23 29.24 -2.68 -5.66
C GLU A 23 30.19 -1.47 -5.61
N GLY A 24 31.50 -1.70 -5.61
CA GLY A 24 32.51 -0.65 -5.63
C GLY A 24 32.42 0.29 -6.84
N VAL A 25 31.92 -0.18 -7.99
CA VAL A 25 31.67 0.68 -9.16
C VAL A 25 30.62 1.75 -8.88
N VAL A 26 29.62 1.45 -8.06
CA VAL A 26 28.55 2.38 -7.66
C VAL A 26 28.99 3.24 -6.48
N GLU A 27 29.63 2.64 -5.47
CA GLU A 27 30.02 3.36 -4.25
C GLU A 27 31.15 4.37 -4.52
N ASN A 28 32.20 3.93 -5.24
CA ASN A 28 33.43 4.69 -5.41
C ASN A 28 33.87 4.83 -6.87
N GLY A 29 33.19 4.18 -7.83
CA GLY A 29 33.63 4.10 -9.22
C GLY A 29 32.90 5.03 -10.20
N THR A 30 32.64 4.52 -11.40
CA THR A 30 32.09 5.29 -12.51
C THR A 30 30.58 5.49 -12.43
N ALA A 31 29.85 4.74 -11.60
CA ALA A 31 28.38 4.77 -11.49
C ALA A 31 27.88 5.46 -10.21
N ARG A 32 28.63 6.44 -9.68
CA ARG A 32 28.31 7.16 -8.42
C ARG A 32 26.94 7.83 -8.40
N ASN A 33 26.35 8.13 -9.55
CA ASN A 33 25.00 8.67 -9.64
C ASN A 33 23.92 7.71 -9.12
N LEU A 34 24.24 6.42 -8.95
CA LEU A 34 23.34 5.40 -8.39
C LEU A 34 23.51 5.20 -6.88
N ARG A 35 24.48 5.87 -6.25
CA ARG A 35 24.84 5.67 -4.83
C ARG A 35 23.70 6.00 -3.85
N ASN A 36 22.86 6.98 -4.18
CA ASN A 36 21.80 7.48 -3.30
C ASN A 36 20.44 6.79 -3.52
N ALA A 37 20.42 5.58 -4.08
CA ALA A 37 19.20 4.79 -4.15
C ALA A 37 18.80 4.27 -2.76
N SER A 38 17.50 4.00 -2.54
CA SER A 38 16.98 3.47 -1.27
C SER A 38 17.40 2.02 -0.97
N PHE A 39 18.14 1.39 -1.88
CA PHE A 39 18.63 0.02 -1.80
C PHE A 39 20.03 -0.06 -2.44
N ARG A 40 20.80 -1.11 -2.10
CA ARG A 40 22.14 -1.29 -2.66
C ARG A 40 22.07 -1.69 -4.13
N VAL A 41 22.90 -1.08 -4.97
CA VAL A 41 23.01 -1.39 -6.40
C VAL A 41 24.43 -1.85 -6.70
N ALA A 42 24.55 -2.94 -7.46
CA ALA A 42 25.82 -3.41 -8.00
C ALA A 42 25.73 -3.45 -9.52
N GLY A 43 26.79 -3.03 -10.21
CA GLY A 43 26.76 -3.04 -11.66
C GLY A 43 28.03 -2.54 -12.32
N LYS A 44 27.98 -2.42 -13.65
CA LYS A 44 29.09 -1.98 -14.46
C LYS A 44 28.62 -1.06 -15.58
N THR A 45 29.36 0.02 -15.77
CA THR A 45 29.24 0.90 -16.94
C THR A 45 29.94 0.29 -18.14
N GLY A 46 29.29 0.31 -19.29
CA GLY A 46 29.85 0.00 -20.60
C GLY A 46 29.84 1.23 -21.51
N THR A 47 30.88 1.36 -22.31
CA THR A 47 30.94 2.34 -23.41
C THR A 47 31.68 1.67 -24.54
N ALA A 48 30.98 1.41 -25.64
CA ALA A 48 31.52 0.68 -26.79
C ALA A 48 31.49 1.56 -28.03
N GLN A 49 32.51 1.45 -28.88
CA GLN A 49 32.52 2.08 -30.19
C GLN A 49 31.73 1.20 -31.17
N ILE A 50 30.92 1.83 -32.01
CA ILE A 50 30.05 1.13 -32.96
C ILE A 50 30.77 1.05 -34.31
N ALA A 51 31.03 -0.16 -34.78
CA ALA A 51 31.63 -0.40 -36.09
C ALA A 51 30.66 -0.03 -37.22
N ARG A 52 31.19 0.51 -38.31
CA ARG A 52 30.47 0.93 -39.53
C ARG A 52 31.01 0.18 -40.75
N GLY A 53 30.65 -1.10 -40.85
CA GLY A 53 31.00 -1.94 -41.99
C GLY A 53 32.50 -1.94 -42.27
N SER A 54 32.88 -1.70 -43.53
CA SER A 54 34.28 -1.68 -43.98
C SER A 54 35.10 -0.46 -43.52
N THR A 55 34.45 0.59 -42.98
CA THR A 55 35.14 1.84 -42.56
C THR A 55 35.70 1.79 -41.14
N GLY A 56 35.56 0.65 -40.45
CA GLY A 56 35.99 0.52 -39.06
C GLY A 56 35.09 1.30 -38.09
N TYR A 57 35.65 1.99 -37.11
CA TYR A 57 34.90 2.67 -36.03
C TYR A 57 34.65 4.17 -36.26
N ARG A 58 35.22 4.76 -37.31
CA ARG A 58 35.22 6.22 -37.55
C ARG A 58 34.59 6.54 -38.90
N ASN A 59 33.78 7.60 -38.94
CA ASN A 59 33.22 8.15 -40.16
C ASN A 59 33.48 9.68 -40.25
N GLU A 60 32.95 10.32 -41.30
CA GLU A 60 33.03 11.77 -41.53
C GLU A 60 32.45 12.61 -40.37
N LYS A 61 31.54 12.03 -39.59
CA LYS A 61 30.90 12.65 -38.40
C LYS A 61 31.57 12.22 -37.08
N GLY A 62 32.66 11.46 -37.12
CA GLY A 62 33.42 10.99 -35.95
C GLY A 62 33.15 9.53 -35.56
N VAL A 63 33.29 9.21 -34.28
CA VAL A 63 33.10 7.85 -33.72
C VAL A 63 31.73 7.75 -33.05
N SER A 64 30.91 6.81 -33.49
CA SER A 64 29.63 6.49 -32.83
C SER A 64 29.87 5.63 -31.60
N HIS A 65 29.21 5.95 -30.49
CA HIS A 65 29.33 5.20 -29.24
C HIS A 65 27.98 4.64 -28.80
N GLN A 66 28.03 3.50 -28.12
CA GLN A 66 26.94 2.89 -27.38
C GLN A 66 27.25 2.99 -25.89
N ALA A 67 26.32 3.57 -25.13
CA ALA A 67 26.38 3.65 -23.68
C ALA A 67 25.56 2.52 -23.08
N SER A 68 26.08 1.85 -22.06
CA SER A 68 25.31 0.83 -21.35
C SER A 68 25.58 0.82 -19.85
N PHE A 69 24.61 0.32 -19.11
CA PHE A 69 24.76 -0.02 -17.71
C PHE A 69 24.05 -1.36 -17.46
N VAL A 70 24.78 -2.30 -16.89
CA VAL A 70 24.24 -3.59 -16.44
C VAL A 70 24.38 -3.65 -14.93
N GLY A 71 23.32 -4.07 -14.25
CA GLY A 71 23.36 -4.17 -12.80
C GLY A 71 22.24 -5.03 -12.24
N TYR A 72 22.35 -5.29 -10.94
CA TYR A 72 21.34 -5.99 -10.15
C TYR A 72 21.11 -5.29 -8.83
N PHE A 73 19.92 -5.51 -8.28
CA PHE A 73 19.47 -4.92 -7.02
C PHE A 73 18.42 -5.81 -6.33
N PRO A 74 18.27 -5.70 -5.00
CA PRO A 74 19.25 -5.14 -4.06
C PRO A 74 20.58 -5.93 -4.08
N ALA A 75 21.73 -5.28 -3.99
CA ALA A 75 23.04 -5.94 -4.20
C ALA A 75 23.36 -7.01 -3.14
N ASP A 76 22.92 -6.78 -1.90
CA ASP A 76 23.07 -7.68 -0.75
C ASP A 76 22.24 -8.97 -0.90
N LYS A 77 21.02 -8.86 -1.43
CA LYS A 77 20.13 -9.99 -1.70
C LYS A 77 19.48 -9.83 -3.08
N PRO A 78 20.21 -10.11 -4.18
CA PRO A 78 19.75 -9.82 -5.54
C PRO A 78 18.41 -10.47 -5.85
N LYS A 79 17.45 -9.66 -6.29
CA LYS A 79 16.13 -10.09 -6.74
C LYS A 79 15.90 -9.82 -8.21
N PHE A 80 16.53 -8.78 -8.74
CA PHE A 80 16.36 -8.36 -10.12
C PHE A 80 17.69 -7.97 -10.75
N SER A 81 17.82 -8.21 -12.05
CA SER A 81 18.93 -7.73 -12.88
C SER A 81 18.41 -7.09 -14.14
N CYS A 82 19.02 -6.00 -14.57
CA CYS A 82 18.64 -5.27 -15.77
C CYS A 82 19.89 -4.80 -16.52
N ILE A 83 19.77 -4.72 -17.84
CA ILE A 83 20.73 -4.03 -18.69
C ILE A 83 20.00 -2.94 -19.47
N VAL A 84 20.56 -1.73 -19.43
CA VAL A 84 20.13 -0.60 -20.25
C VAL A 84 21.21 -0.33 -21.28
N VAL A 85 20.79 -0.25 -22.55
CA VAL A 85 21.67 0.02 -23.68
C VAL A 85 21.10 1.18 -24.48
N VAL A 86 21.88 2.23 -24.65
CA VAL A 86 21.51 3.42 -25.43
C VAL A 86 22.47 3.58 -26.60
N ASN A 87 21.90 3.49 -27.81
CA ASN A 87 22.64 3.60 -29.05
C ASN A 87 22.70 5.06 -29.53
N SER A 88 23.90 5.55 -29.84
CA SER A 88 24.11 6.85 -30.49
C SER A 88 23.41 8.03 -29.78
N PRO A 89 23.68 8.28 -28.48
CA PRO A 89 23.10 9.43 -27.78
C PRO A 89 23.51 10.72 -28.49
N SER A 90 22.52 11.51 -28.90
CA SER A 90 22.73 12.79 -29.59
C SER A 90 23.24 13.84 -28.59
N ARG A 91 24.33 14.52 -28.95
CA ARG A 91 25.12 15.50 -28.16
C ARG A 91 26.15 14.86 -27.24
N SER A 92 27.43 14.81 -27.68
CA SER A 92 28.73 14.71 -26.96
C SER A 92 28.86 14.07 -25.56
N ILE A 93 27.86 13.38 -25.05
CA ILE A 93 27.75 12.79 -23.73
C ILE A 93 27.71 11.28 -23.96
N TYR A 94 28.90 10.68 -24.01
CA TYR A 94 29.07 9.27 -24.37
C TYR A 94 29.27 8.36 -23.14
N TYR A 95 29.33 8.93 -21.95
CA TYR A 95 29.61 8.16 -20.74
C TYR A 95 28.38 7.34 -20.31
N GLY A 96 28.57 6.02 -20.18
CA GLY A 96 27.53 5.08 -19.77
C GLY A 96 26.79 5.45 -18.48
N ASN A 97 27.45 6.17 -17.57
CA ASN A 97 26.85 6.65 -16.33
C ASN A 97 25.90 7.84 -16.50
N LEU A 98 26.11 8.72 -17.47
CA LEU A 98 25.29 9.92 -17.68
C LEU A 98 23.99 9.64 -18.42
N VAL A 99 23.95 8.55 -19.20
CA VAL A 99 22.78 8.20 -20.02
C VAL A 99 22.10 6.93 -19.53
N ALA A 100 22.80 5.79 -19.48
CA ALA A 100 22.18 4.51 -19.12
C ALA A 100 21.95 4.36 -17.61
N GLY A 101 22.80 5.00 -16.78
CA GLY A 101 22.66 5.00 -15.33
C GLY A 101 21.32 5.54 -14.82
N PRO A 102 20.91 6.78 -15.14
CA PRO A 102 19.65 7.35 -14.68
C PRO A 102 18.43 6.51 -15.09
N ILE A 103 18.42 5.99 -16.33
CA ILE A 103 17.36 5.11 -16.83
C ILE A 103 17.29 3.82 -16.00
N PHE A 104 18.44 3.20 -15.70
CA PHE A 104 18.49 2.05 -14.81
C PHE A 104 17.93 2.39 -13.43
N LYS A 105 18.27 3.56 -12.87
CA LYS A 105 17.78 4.00 -11.56
C LYS A 105 16.26 4.10 -11.53
N GLU A 106 15.65 4.76 -12.52
CA GLU A 106 14.19 4.90 -12.59
C GLU A 106 13.48 3.55 -12.69
N ILE A 107 14.00 2.63 -13.51
CA ILE A 107 13.47 1.27 -13.61
C ILE A 107 13.62 0.56 -12.27
N ALA A 108 14.79 0.66 -11.64
CA ALA A 108 15.07 -0.01 -10.38
C ALA A 108 14.19 0.50 -9.24
N ASP A 109 14.03 1.82 -9.11
CA ASP A 109 13.17 2.45 -8.11
C ASP A 109 11.71 2.03 -8.30
N LYS A 110 11.22 2.04 -9.54
CA LYS A 110 9.85 1.63 -9.85
C LYS A 110 9.63 0.16 -9.50
N VAL A 111 10.50 -0.73 -9.97
CA VAL A 111 10.41 -2.17 -9.66
C VAL A 111 10.49 -2.39 -8.15
N TYR A 112 11.44 -1.75 -7.46
CA TYR A 112 11.62 -1.92 -6.03
C TYR A 112 10.39 -1.46 -5.25
N ALA A 113 9.81 -0.30 -5.57
CA ALA A 113 8.63 0.24 -4.89
C ALA A 113 7.34 -0.53 -5.18
N THR A 114 7.20 -1.16 -6.36
CA THR A 114 5.98 -1.87 -6.75
C THR A 114 5.96 -3.34 -6.36
N ASN A 115 7.02 -3.90 -5.74
CA ASN A 115 7.07 -5.30 -5.33
C ASN A 115 6.81 -5.44 -3.82
N PRO A 116 5.57 -5.72 -3.39
CA PRO A 116 5.21 -5.79 -1.97
C PRO A 116 5.97 -6.90 -1.25
N ASP A 117 6.24 -8.02 -1.94
CA ASP A 117 6.93 -9.20 -1.41
C ASP A 117 8.38 -8.93 -0.97
N TRP A 118 8.97 -7.80 -1.38
CA TRP A 118 10.34 -7.44 -1.02
C TRP A 118 10.42 -6.68 0.30
N PHE A 119 9.30 -6.13 0.74
CA PHE A 119 9.19 -5.45 2.02
C PHE A 119 8.60 -6.42 3.05
N PRO A 120 9.21 -6.57 4.24
CA PRO A 120 8.52 -7.23 5.33
C PRO A 120 7.22 -6.47 5.58
N MET A 121 6.12 -7.20 5.84
CA MET A 121 4.88 -6.57 6.27
C MET A 121 5.19 -5.68 7.48
N VAL A 122 5.02 -4.37 7.31
CA VAL A 122 5.32 -3.37 8.35
C VAL A 122 4.47 -3.63 9.60
N ASN A 123 3.31 -4.28 9.43
CA ASN A 123 2.53 -4.86 10.52
C ASN A 123 2.48 -6.38 10.38
N SER A 124 3.45 -7.07 10.97
CA SER A 124 3.37 -8.52 11.19
C SER A 124 2.82 -8.90 12.57
N LYS A 125 2.53 -7.94 13.46
CA LYS A 125 1.97 -8.20 14.80
C LYS A 125 1.43 -7.03 15.62
N ALA A 126 1.48 -5.79 15.14
CA ALA A 126 0.91 -4.63 15.83
C ALA A 126 -0.35 -4.17 15.08
N ASP A 127 -1.44 -3.95 15.81
CA ASP A 127 -2.75 -3.40 15.40
C ASP A 127 -3.85 -4.35 14.89
N LEU A 128 -3.63 -5.66 14.74
CA LEU A 128 -4.75 -6.60 14.47
C LEU A 128 -5.65 -6.88 15.71
N LEU A 129 -5.50 -6.15 16.82
CA LEU A 129 -6.25 -6.37 18.06
C LEU A 129 -6.79 -5.08 18.71
N GLU A 130 -6.73 -3.93 18.03
CA GLU A 130 -7.71 -2.90 18.32
C GLU A 130 -8.91 -3.16 17.43
N LEU A 131 -9.82 -4.03 17.93
CA LEU A 131 -11.15 -4.15 17.36
C LEU A 131 -11.68 -2.72 17.15
N PRO A 132 -11.95 -2.32 15.89
CA PRO A 132 -12.33 -0.95 15.63
C PRO A 132 -13.62 -0.66 16.40
N GLU A 133 -13.72 0.54 16.99
CA GLU A 133 -15.00 1.04 17.49
C GLU A 133 -15.98 1.11 16.31
N SER A 134 -16.71 0.01 16.14
CA SER A 134 -17.67 -0.13 15.07
C SER A 134 -18.95 0.52 15.55
N LYS A 135 -19.45 1.50 14.81
CA LYS A 135 -20.73 2.13 15.13
C LYS A 135 -21.85 1.12 14.90
N SER A 136 -22.84 1.13 15.78
CA SER A 136 -24.07 0.34 15.61
C SER A 136 -24.81 0.82 14.35
N GLY A 137 -25.21 -0.09 13.46
CA GLY A 137 -25.64 0.27 12.09
C GLY A 137 -26.30 -0.87 11.30
N PHE A 138 -26.29 -0.74 9.97
CA PHE A 138 -26.91 -1.69 9.04
C PHE A 138 -26.07 -2.98 8.93
N LYS A 139 -26.63 -4.09 9.40
CA LYS A 139 -25.92 -5.36 9.57
C LYS A 139 -25.24 -5.90 8.29
N PRO A 140 -25.89 -5.96 7.11
CA PRO A 140 -25.24 -6.48 5.90
C PRO A 140 -23.98 -5.70 5.47
N GLU A 141 -23.93 -4.40 5.76
CA GLU A 141 -22.75 -3.57 5.46
C GLU A 141 -21.62 -3.86 6.45
N LEU A 142 -21.94 -4.00 7.73
CA LEU A 142 -20.98 -4.37 8.78
C LEU A 142 -20.38 -5.76 8.53
N GLU A 143 -21.21 -6.75 8.21
CA GLU A 143 -20.76 -8.11 7.90
C GLU A 143 -19.81 -8.14 6.70
N ARG A 144 -20.12 -7.36 5.65
CA ARG A 144 -19.23 -7.24 4.48
C ARG A 144 -17.89 -6.65 4.84
N VAL A 145 -17.89 -5.55 5.60
CA VAL A 145 -16.65 -4.88 6.03
C VAL A 145 -15.83 -5.78 6.95
N PHE A 146 -16.45 -6.50 7.89
CA PHE A 146 -15.73 -7.43 8.76
C PHE A 146 -15.17 -8.62 8.00
N SER A 147 -15.91 -9.17 7.03
CA SER A 147 -15.41 -10.23 6.14
C SER A 147 -14.24 -9.77 5.28
N ASP A 148 -14.34 -8.58 4.66
CA ASP A 148 -13.27 -8.01 3.82
C ASP A 148 -11.99 -7.73 4.62
N LEU A 149 -12.14 -7.38 5.91
CA LEU A 149 -11.03 -7.08 6.82
C LEU A 149 -10.54 -8.30 7.62
N GLY A 150 -11.20 -9.45 7.51
CA GLY A 150 -10.85 -10.67 8.27
C GLY A 150 -11.07 -10.57 9.78
N ILE A 151 -12.04 -9.75 10.22
CA ILE A 151 -12.35 -9.55 11.64
C ILE A 151 -13.40 -10.60 12.08
N PRO A 152 -13.13 -11.41 13.12
CA PRO A 152 -14.11 -12.38 13.63
C PRO A 152 -15.30 -11.66 14.31
N TYR A 153 -16.52 -12.09 13.98
CA TYR A 153 -17.75 -11.56 14.56
C TYR A 153 -18.75 -12.70 14.85
N THR A 154 -19.53 -12.54 15.91
CA THR A 154 -20.63 -13.47 16.26
C THR A 154 -21.96 -12.75 16.16
N ASP A 155 -22.85 -13.29 15.32
CA ASP A 155 -24.21 -12.80 15.15
C ASP A 155 -25.20 -13.57 16.02
N THR A 156 -25.66 -12.94 17.10
CA THR A 156 -26.67 -13.54 17.99
C THR A 156 -28.11 -13.32 17.51
N ALA A 157 -28.30 -12.70 16.33
CA ALA A 157 -29.55 -12.10 15.87
C ALA A 157 -29.77 -12.21 14.33
N PRO A 158 -29.87 -13.42 13.76
CA PRO A 158 -29.90 -13.62 12.30
C PRO A 158 -31.04 -12.91 11.56
N THR A 159 -32.18 -12.65 12.22
CA THR A 159 -33.40 -12.15 11.57
C THR A 159 -33.60 -10.63 11.60
N LYS A 160 -32.71 -9.86 12.24
CA LYS A 160 -32.86 -8.39 12.36
C LYS A 160 -31.71 -7.63 11.73
N ILE A 161 -32.06 -6.51 11.09
CA ILE A 161 -31.19 -5.74 10.19
C ILE A 161 -30.39 -4.65 10.94
N TRP A 162 -30.82 -4.27 12.15
CA TRP A 162 -30.19 -3.22 12.97
C TRP A 162 -29.63 -3.82 14.26
N THR A 163 -28.33 -3.62 14.50
CA THR A 163 -27.59 -4.26 15.60
C THR A 163 -26.72 -3.26 16.35
N ASN A 164 -26.59 -3.48 17.66
CA ASN A 164 -25.58 -2.85 18.49
C ASN A 164 -24.29 -3.67 18.47
N THR A 165 -23.16 -2.99 18.42
CA THR A 165 -21.83 -3.59 18.45
C THR A 165 -21.27 -3.46 19.87
N LYS A 166 -20.92 -4.57 20.49
CA LYS A 166 -20.27 -4.61 21.80
C LYS A 166 -18.94 -5.32 21.68
N ARG A 167 -17.89 -4.72 22.24
CA ARG A 167 -16.54 -5.28 22.19
C ARG A 167 -16.38 -6.35 23.26
N SER A 168 -16.01 -7.55 22.85
CA SER A 168 -15.44 -8.59 23.72
C SER A 168 -13.92 -8.65 23.51
N GLU A 169 -13.20 -9.35 24.38
CA GLU A 169 -11.72 -9.40 24.37
C GLU A 169 -11.14 -9.86 23.02
N ASN A 170 -11.88 -10.68 22.26
CA ASN A 170 -11.44 -11.25 20.97
C ASN A 170 -12.45 -11.10 19.81
N GLU A 171 -13.65 -10.57 20.03
CA GLU A 171 -14.72 -10.51 19.02
C GLU A 171 -15.62 -9.27 19.19
N VAL A 172 -16.35 -8.89 18.13
CA VAL A 172 -17.46 -7.92 18.20
C VAL A 172 -18.77 -8.69 18.30
N GLU A 173 -19.46 -8.55 19.43
CA GLU A 173 -20.80 -9.09 19.66
C GLU A 173 -21.84 -8.14 19.05
N LEU A 174 -22.67 -8.67 18.16
CA LEU A 174 -23.84 -7.95 17.65
C LEU A 174 -25.05 -8.24 18.54
N GLU A 175 -25.41 -7.29 19.42
CA GLU A 175 -26.60 -7.38 20.29
C GLU A 175 -27.85 -6.82 19.57
N ASN A 176 -28.97 -7.51 19.75
CA ASN A 176 -30.29 -7.14 19.22
C ASN A 176 -30.80 -5.81 19.80
N ARG A 177 -31.24 -4.85 18.95
CA ARG A 177 -32.12 -3.76 19.39
C ARG A 177 -33.58 -4.05 19.03
N THR A 178 -34.44 -4.11 20.05
CA THR A 178 -35.90 -4.23 19.88
C THR A 178 -36.47 -2.86 19.49
N MET A 179 -36.74 -2.67 18.20
CA MET A 179 -37.46 -1.48 17.71
C MET A 179 -38.95 -1.64 18.02
N ILE A 180 -39.48 -0.79 18.90
CA ILE A 180 -40.92 -0.74 19.23
C ILE A 180 -41.49 0.51 18.58
N ALA A 181 -42.50 0.35 17.73
CA ALA A 181 -43.16 1.46 17.05
C ALA A 181 -43.76 2.46 18.05
N ASN A 182 -43.64 3.76 17.76
CA ASN A 182 -44.06 4.88 18.61
C ASN A 182 -43.24 5.08 19.89
N LEU A 183 -42.10 4.41 20.04
CA LEU A 183 -41.14 4.71 21.11
C LEU A 183 -39.87 5.34 20.52
N VAL A 184 -39.24 6.21 21.30
CA VAL A 184 -37.97 6.83 20.95
C VAL A 184 -36.88 5.77 20.99
N PRO A 185 -36.19 5.48 19.86
CA PRO A 185 -35.09 4.53 19.85
C PRO A 185 -33.89 5.08 20.64
N ASP A 186 -33.14 4.17 21.26
CA ASP A 186 -31.79 4.48 21.70
C ASP A 186 -30.90 4.61 20.47
N VAL A 187 -30.20 5.73 20.32
CA VAL A 187 -29.26 6.01 19.23
C VAL A 187 -27.86 6.36 19.73
N ILE A 188 -27.60 6.25 21.04
CA ILE A 188 -26.27 6.49 21.60
C ILE A 188 -25.28 5.49 20.98
N GLY A 189 -24.10 5.98 20.58
CA GLY A 189 -23.05 5.23 19.88
C GLY A 189 -23.22 5.13 18.36
N MET A 190 -24.35 5.54 17.79
CA MET A 190 -24.61 5.40 16.35
C MET A 190 -23.90 6.46 15.50
N GLY A 191 -23.69 6.13 14.22
CA GLY A 191 -23.34 7.12 13.21
C GLY A 191 -24.52 8.04 12.92
N LEU A 192 -24.24 9.28 12.49
CA LEU A 192 -25.29 10.29 12.27
C LEU A 192 -26.38 9.81 11.30
N LYS A 193 -25.96 9.20 10.18
CA LYS A 193 -26.87 8.74 9.12
C LYS A 193 -27.88 7.72 9.65
N ASP A 194 -27.40 6.77 10.44
CA ASP A 194 -28.21 5.70 11.03
C ASP A 194 -29.12 6.23 12.13
N ALA A 195 -28.61 7.12 12.99
CA ALA A 195 -29.39 7.77 14.03
C ALA A 195 -30.54 8.60 13.45
N ILE A 196 -30.28 9.39 12.40
CA ILE A 196 -31.32 10.16 11.71
C ILE A 196 -32.38 9.22 11.14
N TYR A 197 -31.97 8.19 10.42
CA TYR A 197 -32.89 7.24 9.81
C TYR A 197 -33.87 6.63 10.82
N LEU A 198 -33.37 6.16 11.97
CA LEU A 198 -34.20 5.52 12.99
C LEU A 198 -35.15 6.50 13.68
N LEU A 199 -34.69 7.71 13.98
CA LEU A 199 -35.50 8.72 14.67
C LEU A 199 -36.58 9.30 13.75
N GLU A 200 -36.24 9.60 12.50
CA GLU A 200 -37.20 10.14 11.53
C GLU A 200 -38.26 9.11 11.12
N ASN A 201 -37.87 7.83 10.99
CA ASN A 201 -38.84 6.76 10.74
C ASN A 201 -39.80 6.53 11.91
N ASN A 202 -39.43 6.94 13.13
CA ASN A 202 -40.32 7.00 14.31
C ASN A 202 -41.06 8.34 14.44
N GLY A 203 -41.01 9.19 13.41
CA GLY A 203 -41.76 10.44 13.33
C GLY A 203 -41.12 11.64 14.03
N LEU A 204 -39.88 11.52 14.52
CA LEU A 204 -39.17 12.61 15.20
C LEU A 204 -38.46 13.52 14.18
N LYS A 205 -38.23 14.78 14.54
CA LYS A 205 -37.38 15.73 13.79
C LYS A 205 -36.05 15.88 14.51
N VAL A 206 -34.96 15.55 13.82
CA VAL A 206 -33.62 15.49 14.42
C VAL A 206 -32.90 16.83 14.29
N LEU A 207 -32.37 17.34 15.39
CA LEU A 207 -31.44 18.47 15.45
C LEU A 207 -30.08 17.95 15.90
N VAL A 208 -29.01 18.35 15.20
CA VAL A 208 -27.68 17.76 15.40
C VAL A 208 -26.70 18.83 15.81
N LYS A 209 -25.90 18.56 16.85
CA LYS A 209 -24.79 19.41 17.29
C LYS A 209 -23.50 18.60 17.32
N GLY A 210 -22.48 19.04 16.56
CA GLY A 210 -21.18 18.38 16.51
C GLY A 210 -21.02 17.42 15.33
N ARG A 211 -20.00 16.56 15.39
CA ARG A 211 -19.67 15.54 14.38
C ARG A 211 -19.10 14.29 15.08
N GLY A 212 -19.25 13.11 14.49
CA GLY A 212 -18.69 11.85 15.01
C GLY A 212 -19.74 10.76 15.30
N THR A 213 -19.79 10.26 16.52
CA THR A 213 -20.82 9.35 17.06
C THR A 213 -21.80 10.11 17.95
N VAL A 214 -23.03 9.61 18.10
CA VAL A 214 -24.00 10.19 19.04
C VAL A 214 -23.55 9.90 20.46
N ARG A 215 -23.25 10.96 21.22
CA ARG A 215 -22.88 10.87 22.64
C ARG A 215 -24.10 10.92 23.55
N SER A 216 -25.07 11.75 23.19
CA SER A 216 -26.29 11.93 23.97
C SER A 216 -27.48 12.29 23.06
N GLN A 217 -28.68 11.98 23.55
CA GLN A 217 -29.95 12.35 22.93
C GLN A 217 -30.84 13.05 23.95
N SER A 218 -31.58 14.08 23.52
CA SER A 218 -32.38 14.91 24.43
C SER A 218 -33.66 14.25 24.95
N ILE A 219 -34.11 13.16 24.32
CA ILE A 219 -35.28 12.41 24.75
C ILE A 219 -34.82 11.00 25.12
N ILE A 220 -35.19 10.55 26.32
CA ILE A 220 -34.79 9.23 26.82
C ILE A 220 -35.32 8.11 25.89
N PRO A 221 -34.51 7.07 25.65
CA PRO A 221 -34.98 5.90 24.94
C PRO A 221 -36.21 5.27 25.60
N GLY A 222 -37.15 4.76 24.80
CA GLY A 222 -38.39 4.17 25.29
C GLY A 222 -39.50 5.18 25.63
N ALA A 223 -39.24 6.50 25.57
CA ALA A 223 -40.31 7.49 25.66
C ALA A 223 -41.26 7.41 24.47
N ARG A 224 -42.51 7.86 24.62
CA ARG A 224 -43.48 7.87 23.51
C ARG A 224 -43.11 8.95 22.48
N ALA A 225 -42.83 8.54 21.24
CA ALA A 225 -42.56 9.44 20.13
C ALA A 225 -43.87 9.92 19.49
N LYS A 226 -44.08 11.24 19.41
CA LYS A 226 -45.17 11.82 18.62
C LYS A 226 -44.59 12.40 17.32
N LYS A 227 -45.39 12.30 16.25
CA LYS A 227 -45.01 12.83 14.94
C LYS A 227 -44.76 14.34 15.03
N GLY A 228 -43.54 14.75 14.71
CA GLY A 228 -43.09 16.15 14.72
C GLY A 228 -42.31 16.57 15.98
N ASP A 229 -42.20 15.70 17.00
CA ASP A 229 -41.39 15.99 18.18
C ASP A 229 -39.93 16.23 17.80
N ARG A 230 -39.29 17.21 18.44
CA ARG A 230 -37.89 17.55 18.18
C ARG A 230 -36.97 16.84 19.15
N ILE A 231 -36.01 16.09 18.61
CA ILE A 231 -34.94 15.45 19.38
C ILE A 231 -33.59 16.07 19.00
N THR A 232 -32.80 16.45 20.00
CA THR A 232 -31.45 16.98 19.81
C THR A 232 -30.42 15.90 20.10
N LEU A 233 -29.48 15.70 19.17
CA LEU A 233 -28.34 14.81 19.31
C LEU A 233 -27.06 15.63 19.50
N GLU A 234 -26.30 15.32 20.55
CA GLU A 234 -24.94 15.83 20.70
C GLU A 234 -23.96 14.76 20.24
N MET A 235 -23.04 15.18 19.37
CA MET A 235 -22.07 14.31 18.75
C MET A 235 -20.65 14.62 19.25
N SER A 236 -19.84 13.58 19.41
CA SER A 236 -18.41 13.67 19.69
C SER A 236 -17.61 12.77 18.75
N MET A 237 -16.37 13.15 18.45
CA MET A 237 -15.41 12.20 17.88
C MET A 237 -14.96 11.27 18.99
N SER A 238 -15.03 9.96 18.76
CA SER A 238 -14.30 9.00 19.58
C SER A 238 -12.82 9.02 19.23
#